data_AF-A0A1F7GEV4-F1
#
_entry.id   AF-A0A1F7GEV4-F1
#
_cell.length_a   1.000
_cell.length_b   1.000
_cell.length_c   1.000
_cell.angle_alpha   90.00
_cell.angle_beta   90.00
_cell.angle_gamma   90.00
#
_symmetry.space_group_name_H-M   'P 1'
#
loop_
_entity.id
_entity.type
_entity.pdbx_description
1 polymer ?
#
loop_
_entity_poly.entity_id
_entity_poly.type
_entity_poly.pdbx_seq_one_letter_code
_entity_poly.pdbx_strand_id
1 'polypeptide(L)'
;MDKQDSIEEQLYQYLGRRINREEKNATLISAYKLSEEEINKIKKSFPEIKNYKLSNIIQTEIISGFMLKFGSYIMDFSLAGRLKNLHKLFYEIA
;
A
#
# COMPACT_ATOMS: atom_id res chain seq x y z
N MET A 1 42.50 9.74 -14.80
CA MET A 1 42.31 10.11 -13.39
C MET A 1 40.89 9.71 -13.05
N ASP A 2 40.72 8.49 -12.54
CA ASP A 2 39.40 7.98 -12.17
C ASP A 2 38.85 8.84 -11.05
N LYS A 3 37.71 9.51 -11.31
CA LYS A 3 36.95 10.16 -10.24
C LYS A 3 36.48 9.05 -9.32
N GLN A 4 37.13 8.93 -8.18
CA GLN A 4 36.69 8.03 -7.13
C GLN A 4 35.40 8.62 -6.56
N ASP A 5 34.28 7.95 -6.82
CA ASP A 5 32.96 8.37 -6.33
C ASP A 5 33.05 8.68 -4.83
N SER A 6 32.54 9.85 -4.46
CA SER A 6 32.49 10.29 -3.07
C SER A 6 31.69 9.29 -2.20
N ILE A 7 31.99 9.23 -0.90
CA ILE A 7 31.22 8.40 0.05
C ILE A 7 29.72 8.73 -0.03
N GLU A 8 29.40 9.99 -0.25
CA GLU A 8 28.04 10.48 -0.44
C GLU A 8 27.37 9.85 -1.67
N GLU A 9 28.02 9.87 -2.84
CA GLU A 9 27.50 9.23 -4.06
C GLU A 9 27.32 7.72 -3.88
N GLN A 10 28.28 7.06 -3.21
CA GLN A 10 28.18 5.63 -2.92
C GLN A 10 27.00 5.32 -1.99
N LEU A 11 26.73 6.17 -1.01
CA LEU A 11 25.58 6.03 -0.10
C LEU A 11 24.25 6.23 -0.85
N TYR A 12 24.14 7.26 -1.69
CA TYR A 12 22.95 7.48 -2.52
C TYR A 12 22.69 6.29 -3.46
N GLN A 13 23.72 5.77 -4.11
CA GLN A 13 23.65 4.58 -4.95
C GLN A 13 23.23 3.33 -4.16
N TYR A 14 23.73 3.17 -2.93
CA TYR A 14 23.36 2.06 -2.07
C TYR A 14 21.89 2.14 -1.63
N LEU A 15 21.45 3.31 -1.15
CA LEU A 15 20.08 3.55 -0.70
C LEU A 15 19.09 3.43 -1.86
N GLY A 16 19.37 4.03 -3.01
CA GLY A 16 18.54 3.91 -4.21
C GLY A 16 18.41 2.46 -4.69
N ARG A 17 19.51 1.69 -4.66
CA ARG A 17 19.46 0.25 -4.97
C ARG A 17 18.72 -0.57 -3.93
N ARG A 18 18.72 -0.17 -2.66
CA ARG A 18 17.98 -0.85 -1.58
C ARG A 18 16.47 -0.57 -1.69
N ILE A 19 16.09 0.68 -1.96
CA ILE A 19 14.71 1.09 -2.22
C ILE A 19 14.16 0.39 -3.47
N ASN A 20 14.97 0.25 -4.53
CA ASN A 20 14.57 -0.48 -5.74
C ASN A 20 14.62 -2.02 -5.59
N ARG A 21 15.40 -2.55 -4.63
CA ARG A 21 15.52 -4.00 -4.36
C ARG A 21 14.52 -4.53 -3.36
N GLU A 22 13.93 -3.69 -2.51
CA GLU A 22 12.66 -4.07 -1.89
C GLU A 22 11.70 -4.36 -3.05
N GLU A 23 11.39 -5.64 -3.26
CA GLU A 23 10.36 -6.05 -4.21
C GLU A 23 9.20 -5.08 -4.02
N LYS A 24 8.72 -4.46 -5.10
CA LYS A 24 7.59 -3.55 -5.05
C LYS A 24 6.42 -4.34 -4.46
N ASN A 25 6.24 -4.23 -3.15
CA ASN A 25 5.35 -5.06 -2.36
C ASN A 25 4.16 -4.20 -1.98
N ALA A 26 2.98 -4.73 -2.24
CA ALA A 26 1.73 -4.15 -1.81
C ALA A 26 1.01 -5.15 -0.92
N THR A 27 0.29 -4.65 0.06
CA THR A 27 -0.47 -5.46 1.01
C THR A 27 -1.92 -5.04 0.94
N LEU A 28 -2.78 -6.01 0.68
CA LEU A 28 -4.23 -5.87 0.81
C LEU A 28 -4.65 -6.43 2.17
N ILE A 29 -5.23 -5.58 2.99
CA ILE A 29 -5.80 -5.96 4.27
C ILE A 29 -7.31 -6.05 4.09
N SER A 30 -7.91 -7.22 4.34
CA SER A 30 -9.35 -7.45 4.13
C SER A 30 -9.93 -8.36 5.21
N ALA A 31 -11.26 -8.40 5.33
CA ALA A 31 -11.92 -9.28 6.29
C ALA A 31 -11.85 -10.78 5.94
N TYR A 32 -11.48 -11.11 4.70
CA TYR A 32 -11.40 -12.48 4.19
C TYR A 32 -10.26 -12.62 3.18
N LYS A 33 -9.91 -13.86 2.85
CA LYS A 33 -8.90 -14.17 1.84
C LYS A 33 -9.42 -13.81 0.45
N LEU A 34 -8.76 -12.88 -0.24
CA LEU A 34 -9.11 -12.49 -1.60
C LEU A 34 -8.75 -13.60 -2.59
N SER A 35 -9.67 -13.86 -3.52
CA SER A 35 -9.44 -14.71 -4.68
C SER A 35 -8.50 -14.03 -5.68
N GLU A 36 -7.91 -14.82 -6.58
CA GLU A 36 -7.07 -14.29 -7.66
C GLU A 36 -7.83 -13.33 -8.57
N GLU A 37 -9.13 -13.58 -8.80
CA GLU A 37 -9.97 -12.71 -9.61
C GLU A 37 -10.15 -11.33 -8.96
N GLU A 38 -10.41 -11.29 -7.66
CA GLU A 38 -10.51 -10.05 -6.89
C GLU A 38 -9.19 -9.29 -6.88
N ILE A 39 -8.07 -9.98 -6.65
CA ILE A 39 -6.73 -9.38 -6.70
C ILE A 39 -6.46 -8.78 -8.09
N ASN A 40 -6.86 -9.48 -9.16
CA ASN A 40 -6.70 -9.00 -10.53
C ASN A 40 -7.58 -7.78 -10.83
N LYS A 41 -8.82 -7.74 -10.31
CA LYS A 41 -9.69 -6.57 -10.39
C LYS A 41 -9.05 -5.37 -9.68
N ILE A 42 -8.52 -5.56 -8.48
CA ILE A 42 -7.83 -4.52 -7.72
C ILE A 42 -6.60 -4.00 -8.50
N LYS A 43 -5.74 -4.89 -9.02
CA LYS A 43 -4.59 -4.48 -9.85
C LYS A 43 -4.98 -3.64 -11.08
N LYS A 44 -6.14 -3.89 -11.66
CA LYS A 44 -6.66 -3.09 -12.78
C LYS A 44 -7.15 -1.72 -12.32
N SER A 45 -7.74 -1.62 -11.13
CA SER A 45 -8.24 -0.37 -10.55
C SER A 45 -7.13 0.55 -10.02
N PHE A 46 -5.97 0.00 -9.65
CA PHE A 46 -4.85 0.77 -9.09
C PHE A 46 -3.57 0.57 -9.93
N PRO A 47 -3.38 1.36 -11.01
CA PRO A 47 -2.24 1.22 -11.91
C PRO A 47 -0.89 1.37 -11.21
N GLU A 48 -0.81 2.11 -10.11
CA GLU A 48 0.40 2.36 -9.34
C GLU A 48 0.99 1.07 -8.77
N ILE A 49 0.13 0.09 -8.47
CA ILE A 49 0.52 -1.22 -7.91
C ILE A 49 0.48 -2.36 -8.94
N LYS A 50 0.30 -2.07 -10.23
CA LYS A 50 0.15 -3.09 -11.29
C LYS A 50 1.28 -4.11 -11.29
N ASN A 51 2.51 -3.64 -11.11
CA ASN A 51 3.74 -4.46 -11.11
C ASN A 51 4.17 -4.88 -9.70
N TYR A 52 3.33 -4.66 -8.69
CA TYR A 52 3.66 -5.03 -7.32
C TYR A 52 3.28 -6.49 -7.06
N LYS A 53 4.08 -7.13 -6.21
CA LYS A 53 3.71 -8.39 -5.59
C LYS A 53 2.70 -8.08 -4.48
N LEU A 54 1.50 -8.63 -4.61
CA LEU A 54 0.44 -8.43 -3.63
C LEU A 54 0.39 -9.58 -2.64
N SER A 55 0.46 -9.24 -1.36
CA SER A 55 0.10 -10.13 -0.25
C SER A 55 -1.27 -9.74 0.28
N ASN A 56 -2.04 -10.74 0.72
CA ASN A 56 -3.32 -10.50 1.39
C ASN A 56 -3.22 -10.89 2.87
N ILE A 57 -3.48 -9.93 3.75
CA ILE A 57 -3.55 -10.10 5.20
C ILE A 57 -5.03 -10.05 5.61
N ILE A 58 -5.45 -10.99 6.43
CA ILE A 58 -6.83 -11.08 6.90
C ILE A 58 -6.92 -10.37 8.26
N GLN A 59 -7.79 -9.36 8.36
CA GLN A 59 -8.11 -8.63 9.58
C GLN A 59 -9.63 -8.45 9.68
N THR A 60 -10.24 -9.10 10.67
CA THR A 60 -11.70 -9.15 10.85
C THR A 60 -12.29 -7.80 11.26
N GLU A 61 -11.47 -6.90 11.79
CA GLU A 61 -11.84 -5.55 12.23
C GLU A 61 -12.28 -4.64 11.08
N ILE A 62 -11.89 -4.98 9.85
CA ILE A 62 -12.25 -4.21 8.63
C ILE A 62 -13.75 -4.30 8.33
N ILE A 63 -14.44 -5.36 8.81
CA ILE A 63 -15.85 -5.70 8.57
C ILE A 63 -16.15 -6.00 7.09
N SER A 64 -15.84 -5.05 6.20
CA SER A 64 -15.99 -5.15 4.75
C SER A 64 -15.07 -4.15 4.02
N GLY A 65 -14.84 -4.38 2.73
CA GLY A 65 -13.88 -3.64 1.92
C GLY A 65 -12.44 -4.09 2.18
N PHE A 66 -11.49 -3.21 1.88
CA PHE A 66 -10.06 -3.50 2.08
C PHE A 66 -9.26 -2.22 2.33
N MET A 67 -8.07 -2.37 2.88
CA MET A 67 -7.04 -1.34 2.90
C MET A 67 -5.89 -1.76 1.97
N LEU A 68 -5.39 -0.82 1.18
CA LEU A 68 -4.25 -1.03 0.30
C LEU A 68 -3.04 -0.27 0.84
N LYS A 69 -1.99 -1.00 1.20
CA LYS A 69 -0.71 -0.46 1.68
C LYS A 69 0.39 -0.72 0.65
N PHE A 70 1.13 0.31 0.26
CA PHE A 70 2.31 0.20 -0.62
C PHE A 70 3.22 1.41 -0.41
N GLY A 71 4.53 1.17 -0.31
CA GLY A 71 5.48 2.21 0.11
C GLY A 71 5.06 2.86 1.44
N SER A 72 4.98 4.19 1.47
CA SER A 72 4.50 4.98 2.62
C SER A 72 3.00 5.28 2.57
N TYR A 73 2.26 4.79 1.58
CA TYR A 73 0.84 5.08 1.39
C TYR A 73 -0.04 4.01 2.01
N ILE A 74 -1.13 4.45 2.63
CA ILE A 74 -2.24 3.62 3.07
C ILE A 74 -3.51 4.23 2.50
N MET A 75 -4.17 3.50 1.61
CA MET A 75 -5.50 3.85 1.11
C MET A 75 -6.54 2.99 1.83
N ASP A 76 -7.44 3.62 2.56
CA ASP A 76 -8.50 2.93 3.29
C ASP A 76 -9.81 2.95 2.50
N PHE A 77 -10.22 1.78 2.01
CA PHE A 77 -11.51 1.56 1.36
C PHE A 77 -12.44 0.68 2.21
N SER A 78 -12.13 0.52 3.50
CA SER A 78 -12.95 -0.25 4.43
C SER A 78 -14.28 0.44 4.73
N LEU A 79 -15.31 -0.37 4.99
CA LEU A 79 -16.59 0.14 5.47
C LEU A 79 -16.44 0.81 6.84
N ALA A 80 -15.60 0.26 7.71
CA ALA A 80 -15.30 0.81 9.03
C ALA A 80 -14.76 2.26 8.94
N GLY A 81 -13.77 2.50 8.07
CA GLY A 81 -13.21 3.84 7.83
C GLY A 81 -14.26 4.81 7.28
N ARG A 82 -15.09 4.37 6.32
CA ARG A 82 -16.18 5.19 5.76
C ARG A 82 -17.22 5.57 6.81
N LEU A 83 -17.63 4.63 7.67
CA LEU A 83 -18.59 4.90 8.75
C LEU A 83 -18.00 5.83 9.80
N LYS A 84 -16.72 5.69 10.14
CA LYS A 84 -16.03 6.61 11.06
C LYS A 84 -16.00 8.04 10.51
N ASN A 85 -15.70 8.20 9.22
CA ASN A 85 -15.71 9.50 8.57
C ASN A 85 -17.11 10.12 8.52
N LEU A 86 -18.14 9.30 8.26
CA LEU A 86 -19.53 9.73 8.29
C LEU A 86 -19.97 10.16 9.71
N HIS A 87 -19.63 9.35 10.72
CA HIS A 87 -19.89 9.67 12.13
C HIS A 87 -19.25 11.02 12.48
N LYS A 88 -17.97 11.21 12.17
CA LYS A 88 -17.27 12.48 12.40
C LYS A 88 -18.00 13.68 11.79
N LEU A 89 -18.51 13.55 10.56
CA LEU A 89 -19.28 14.60 9.91
C LEU A 89 -20.55 14.99 10.68
N PHE A 90 -21.27 14.02 11.28
CA PHE A 90 -22.44 14.34 12.11
C PHE A 90 -22.09 15.10 13.40
N TYR A 91 -20.93 14.84 14.00
CA TYR A 91 -20.53 15.44 15.28
C TYR A 91 -19.68 16.70 15.14
N GLU A 92 -19.11 16.98 13.97
CA GLU A 92 -18.44 18.27 13.70
C GLU A 92 -19.41 19.36 13.22
N ILE A 93 -20.61 18.97 12.77
CA ILE A 93 -21.69 19.89 12.38
C ILE A 93 -22.58 20.27 13.59
N ALA A 94 -22.51 19.51 14.69
CA ALA A 94 -23.25 19.75 15.93
C ALA A 94 -22.41 20.53 16.95
#